data_AF-A0ABD7SDT9-F1
#
_entry.id   AF-A0ABD7SDT9-F1
#
_cell.length_a   1.000
_cell.length_b   1.000
_cell.length_c   1.000
_cell.angle_alpha   90.00
_cell.angle_beta   90.00
_cell.angle_gamma   90.00
#
_symmetry.space_group_name_H-M   'P 1'
#
loop_
_entity.id
_entity.type
_entity.pdbx_description
1 polymer ?
#
loop_
_entity_poly.entity_id
_entity_poly.type
_entity_poly.pdbx_seq_one_letter_code
_entity_poly.pdbx_strand_id
1 'polypeptide(L)'
;MGDCSATITMHVTHGAVVVTAVLNMGPLRQVRQSWERRRGTGTGWKLVDGPRLWTTAEDRISTELAEFMDGLDFPFDLANMLPRRPTAAAAAAVAQAAREVANG
;
A
#
# COMPACT_ATOMS: atom_id res chain seq x y z
N MET A 1 29.74 8.97 0.22
CA MET A 1 28.62 9.58 0.97
C MET A 1 27.36 9.15 0.26
N GLY A 2 26.47 8.43 0.94
CA GLY A 2 25.15 8.13 0.36
C GLY A 2 24.31 9.40 0.30
N ASP A 3 23.41 9.49 -0.67
CA ASP A 3 22.48 10.62 -0.78
C ASP A 3 21.64 10.77 0.49
N CYS A 4 21.51 12.01 0.97
CA CYS A 4 20.54 12.36 1.99
C CYS A 4 19.17 12.50 1.33
N SER A 5 18.28 11.54 1.57
CA SER A 5 16.99 11.49 0.87
C SER A 5 15.86 10.98 1.75
N ALA A 6 14.67 11.47 1.48
CA ALA A 6 13.42 10.90 1.95
C ALA A 6 12.70 10.27 0.76
N THR A 7 12.13 9.08 0.94
CA THR A 7 11.37 8.38 -0.11
C THR A 7 10.07 7.88 0.48
N ILE A 8 8.97 8.18 -0.21
CA ILE A 8 7.64 7.71 0.14
C ILE A 8 7.18 6.80 -0.99
N THR A 9 6.81 5.57 -0.63
CA THR A 9 6.24 4.62 -1.58
C THR A 9 4.84 4.25 -1.14
N MET A 10 3.86 4.56 -1.99
CA MET A 10 2.47 4.18 -1.79
C MET A 10 2.08 3.11 -2.81
N HIS A 11 1.80 1.91 -2.32
CA HIS A 11 1.30 0.80 -3.13
C HIS A 11 -0.20 0.63 -2.90
N VAL A 12 -1.00 0.97 -3.92
CA VAL A 12 -2.46 0.91 -3.88
C VAL A 12 -2.96 -0.25 -4.73
N THR A 13 -3.84 -1.05 -4.16
CA THR A 13 -4.64 -2.04 -4.87
C THR A 13 -6.11 -1.87 -4.49
N HIS A 14 -7.02 -2.60 -5.13
CA HIS A 14 -8.42 -2.58 -4.72
C HIS A 14 -8.64 -2.97 -3.25
N GLY A 15 -7.85 -3.91 -2.73
CA GLY A 15 -8.05 -4.53 -1.42
C GLY A 15 -7.06 -4.12 -0.34
N ALA A 16 -5.95 -3.47 -0.70
CA ALA A 16 -4.88 -3.12 0.21
C ALA A 16 -4.22 -1.79 -0.19
N VAL A 17 -3.86 -0.98 0.81
CA VAL A 17 -3.00 0.20 0.65
C VAL A 17 -1.82 0.03 1.60
N VAL A 18 -0.62 0.08 1.05
CA VAL A 18 0.62 0.02 1.83
C VAL A 18 1.41 1.28 1.57
N VAL A 19 1.73 2.00 2.63
CA VAL A 19 2.54 3.21 2.57
C VAL A 19 3.83 2.96 3.33
N THR A 20 4.96 3.28 2.72
CA THR A 20 6.28 3.14 3.32
C THR A 20 7.00 4.47 3.25
N ALA A 21 7.43 4.97 4.41
CA ALA A 21 8.32 6.11 4.51
C ALA A 21 9.74 5.61 4.80
N VAL A 22 10.69 6.08 4.01
CA VAL A 22 12.11 5.80 4.14
C VAL A 22 12.85 7.12 4.30
N LEU A 23 13.72 7.20 5.31
CA LEU A 23 14.62 8.31 5.53
C LEU A 23 16.06 7.78 5.52
N ASN A 24 16.87 8.32 4.62
CA ASN A 24 18.28 8.00 4.48
C ASN A 24 19.11 9.23 4.81
N MET A 25 19.68 9.26 6.02
CA MET A 25 20.64 10.28 6.47
C MET A 25 21.78 9.59 7.23
N GLY A 26 22.41 8.62 6.59
CA GLY A 26 23.41 7.72 7.20
C GLY A 26 22.83 6.32 7.39
N PRO A 27 22.30 5.97 8.58
CA PRO A 27 21.53 4.74 8.75
C PRO A 27 20.19 4.81 8.01
N LEU A 28 19.83 3.74 7.30
CA LEU A 28 18.51 3.62 6.68
C LEU A 28 17.44 3.45 7.78
N ARG A 29 16.47 4.37 7.81
CA ARG A 29 15.30 4.26 8.67
C ARG A 29 14.05 4.09 7.81
N GLN A 30 13.18 3.19 8.22
CA GLN A 30 11.95 2.88 7.49
C GLN A 30 10.80 2.65 8.46
N VAL A 31 9.62 3.14 8.10
CA VAL A 31 8.35 2.85 8.77
C VAL A 31 7.32 2.50 7.70
N ARG A 32 6.48 1.51 7.99
CA ARG A 32 5.44 1.01 7.09
C ARG A 32 4.09 1.11 7.78
N GLN A 33 3.08 1.52 7.02
CA GLN A 33 1.68 1.50 7.41
C GLN A 33 0.90 0.69 6.37
N SER A 34 0.11 -0.29 6.82
CA SER A 34 -0.63 -1.18 5.94
C SER A 34 -2.12 -1.18 6.30
N TRP A 35 -2.94 -1.01 5.28
CA TRP A 35 -4.39 -1.00 5.36
C TRP A 35 -4.98 -2.07 4.46
N GLU A 36 -6.03 -2.72 4.94
CA GLU A 36 -6.82 -3.67 4.16
C GLU A 36 -8.28 -3.23 4.11
N ARG A 37 -8.91 -3.46 2.96
CA ARG A 37 -10.35 -3.25 2.82
C ARG A 37 -11.07 -4.30 3.68
N ARG A 38 -12.08 -3.88 4.43
CA ARG A 38 -12.88 -4.80 5.25
C ARG A 38 -13.61 -5.80 4.33
N ARG A 39 -13.65 -7.07 4.73
CA ARG A 39 -14.40 -8.12 4.02
C ARG A 39 -15.87 -8.09 4.42
N GLY A 40 -16.75 -8.51 3.51
CA GLY A 40 -18.21 -8.62 3.75
C GLY A 40 -18.98 -7.36 3.35
N THR A 41 -20.14 -7.14 3.97
CA THR A 41 -21.01 -5.97 3.75
C THR A 41 -20.46 -4.68 4.37
N GLY A 42 -19.37 -4.77 5.12
CA GLY A 42 -18.73 -3.62 5.75
C GLY A 42 -18.04 -2.73 4.71
N THR A 43 -18.47 -1.48 4.62
CA THR A 43 -17.72 -0.44 3.92
C THR A 43 -16.51 -0.02 4.75
N GLY A 44 -15.44 0.38 4.06
CA GLY A 44 -14.27 1.00 4.68
C GLY A 44 -13.03 0.11 4.80
N TRP A 45 -12.03 0.69 5.45
CA TRP A 45 -10.67 0.18 5.53
C TRP A 45 -10.29 -0.06 6.99
N LYS A 46 -9.34 -0.96 7.20
CA LYS A 46 -8.80 -1.29 8.51
C LYS A 46 -7.28 -1.18 8.44
N LEU A 47 -6.69 -0.44 9.38
CA LEU A 47 -5.26 -0.49 9.63
C LEU A 47 -4.93 -1.89 10.17
N VAL A 48 -4.09 -2.63 9.46
CA VAL A 48 -3.69 -3.99 9.83
C VAL A 48 -2.28 -4.06 10.40
N ASP A 49 -1.43 -3.08 10.08
CA ASP A 49 -0.06 -3.01 10.57
C ASP A 49 0.48 -1.57 10.50
N GLY A 50 1.43 -1.26 11.36
CA GLY A 50 2.07 0.06 11.44
C GLY A 50 1.34 1.07 12.34
N PRO A 51 1.91 2.28 12.46
CA PRO A 51 1.38 3.32 13.33
C PRO A 51 0.07 3.89 12.77
N ARG A 52 -0.84 4.34 13.64
CA ARG A 52 -2.08 5.01 13.21
C ARG A 52 -1.84 6.44 12.75
N LEU A 53 -0.95 7.14 13.44
CA LEU A 53 -0.43 8.46 13.09
C LEU A 53 1.09 8.31 12.91
N TRP A 54 1.62 8.82 11.83
CA TRP A 54 3.05 8.78 11.51
C TRP A 54 3.89 9.53 12.54
N THR A 55 3.33 10.58 13.16
CA THR A 55 3.94 11.31 14.28
C THR A 55 4.32 10.42 15.46
N THR A 56 3.69 9.25 15.67
CA THR A 56 4.14 8.31 16.71
C THR A 56 5.43 7.57 16.37
N ALA A 57 5.98 7.77 15.16
CA ALA A 57 7.22 7.17 14.67
C ALA A 57 8.25 8.23 14.27
N GLU A 58 8.09 9.48 14.72
CA GLU A 58 9.00 10.60 14.44
C GLU A 58 10.45 10.33 14.88
N ASP A 59 10.62 9.52 15.93
CA ASP A 59 11.92 9.04 16.42
C ASP A 59 12.70 8.23 15.36
N ARG A 60 11.99 7.68 14.38
CA ARG A 60 12.55 6.88 13.29
C ARG A 60 12.67 7.65 11.99
N ILE A 61 11.69 8.49 11.65
CA ILE A 61 11.60 9.11 10.32
C ILE A 61 11.70 10.64 10.33
N SER A 62 12.03 11.27 11.45
CA SER A 62 11.96 12.72 11.70
C SER A 62 10.53 13.25 11.86
N THR A 63 10.39 14.34 12.59
CA THR A 63 9.11 15.03 12.83
C THR A 63 8.55 15.58 11.51
N GLU A 64 9.37 16.21 10.67
CA GLU A 64 8.92 16.84 9.43
C GLU A 64 8.34 15.82 8.42
N LEU A 65 8.99 14.67 8.27
CA LEU A 65 8.47 13.61 7.39
C LEU A 65 7.23 12.96 8.01
N ALA A 66 7.19 12.79 9.34
CA ALA A 66 6.03 12.24 10.02
C ALA A 66 4.78 13.14 9.88
N GLU A 67 4.94 14.45 10.09
CA GLU A 67 3.88 15.44 9.90
C GLU A 67 3.41 15.51 8.44
N PHE A 68 4.34 15.49 7.48
CA PHE A 68 3.99 15.42 6.05
C PHE A 68 3.13 14.19 5.74
N MET A 69 3.49 13.03 6.30
CA MET A 69 2.79 11.76 6.08
C MET A 69 1.42 11.72 6.75
N ASP A 70 1.24 12.35 7.91
CA ASP A 70 -0.06 12.52 8.56
C ASP A 70 -1.01 13.45 7.77
N GLY A 71 -0.46 14.35 6.97
CA GLY A 71 -1.22 15.22 6.06
C GLY A 71 -1.63 14.58 4.73
N LEU A 72 -1.17 13.37 4.41
CA LEU A 72 -1.53 12.69 3.16
C LEU A 72 -2.95 12.12 3.22
N ASP A 73 -3.77 12.51 2.25
CA ASP A 73 -5.09 11.94 2.08
C ASP A 73 -5.03 10.44 1.77
N PHE A 74 -5.97 9.68 2.34
CA PHE A 74 -6.09 8.26 2.04
C PHE A 74 -6.69 8.07 0.63
N PRO A 75 -6.08 7.24 -0.25
CA PRO A 75 -6.43 7.17 -1.68
C PRO A 75 -7.68 6.30 -1.95
N PHE A 76 -8.83 6.64 -1.37
CA PHE A 76 -10.06 5.84 -1.48
C PHE A 76 -10.53 5.69 -2.92
N ASP A 77 -10.61 6.80 -3.67
CA ASP A 77 -11.13 6.81 -5.03
C ASP A 77 -10.22 6.05 -5.99
N LEU A 78 -8.91 6.23 -5.85
CA LEU A 78 -7.92 5.47 -6.60
C LEU A 78 -8.04 3.98 -6.32
N ALA A 79 -8.13 3.57 -5.05
CA ALA A 79 -8.31 2.17 -4.69
C ALA A 79 -9.64 1.59 -5.21
N ASN A 80 -10.71 2.40 -5.28
CA ASN A 80 -12.00 1.99 -5.83
C ASN A 80 -11.97 1.85 -7.36
N MET A 81 -11.17 2.65 -8.06
CA MET A 81 -10.98 2.55 -9.52
C MET A 81 -10.23 1.28 -9.93
N LEU A 82 -9.33 0.78 -9.09
CA LEU A 82 -8.50 -0.38 -9.43
C LEU A 82 -9.32 -1.68 -9.47
N PRO A 83 -9.01 -2.59 -10.41
CA PRO A 83 -9.70 -3.86 -10.51
C PRO A 83 -9.45 -4.73 -9.27
N ARG A 84 -10.47 -5.49 -8.89
CA ARG A 84 -10.34 -6.54 -7.87
C ARG A 84 -9.28 -7.54 -8.33
N ARG A 85 -8.47 -8.05 -7.40
CA ARG A 85 -7.60 -9.19 -7.69
C ARG A 85 -8.47 -10.31 -8.27
N PRO A 86 -8.15 -10.85 -9.46
CA PRO A 86 -8.87 -11.99 -10.01
C PRO A 86 -8.91 -13.10 -8.97
N THR A 87 -10.07 -13.72 -8.78
CA THR A 87 -10.14 -14.92 -7.94
C THR A 87 -9.24 -16.00 -8.55
N ALA A 88 -8.70 -16.90 -7.73
CA ALA A 88 -7.89 -18.01 -8.25
C ALA A 88 -8.66 -18.82 -9.30
N ALA A 89 -9.99 -18.96 -9.12
CA ALA A 89 -10.89 -19.58 -10.08
C ALA A 89 -11.00 -18.77 -11.40
N ALA A 90 -11.13 -17.44 -11.34
CA ALA A 90 -11.17 -16.60 -12.53
C ALA A 90 -9.83 -16.60 -13.28
N ALA A 91 -8.70 -16.58 -12.56
CA ALA A 91 -7.38 -16.71 -13.16
C ALA A 91 -7.17 -18.08 -13.83
N ALA A 92 -7.64 -19.16 -13.19
CA ALA A 92 -7.61 -20.50 -13.75
C ALA A 92 -8.52 -20.62 -14.99
N ALA A 93 -9.70 -20.01 -14.98
CA ALA A 93 -10.60 -19.97 -16.13
C ALA A 93 -9.99 -19.22 -17.32
N VAL A 94 -9.33 -18.07 -17.07
CA VAL A 94 -8.61 -17.32 -18.12
C VAL A 94 -7.44 -18.13 -18.67
N ALA A 95 -6.66 -18.80 -17.81
CA ALA A 95 -5.56 -19.66 -18.24
C ALA A 95 -6.04 -20.86 -19.07
N GLN A 96 -7.19 -21.45 -18.71
CA GLN A 96 -7.81 -22.54 -19.46
C GLN A 96 -8.30 -22.07 -20.83
N ALA A 97 -9.01 -20.94 -20.88
CA ALA A 97 -9.46 -20.34 -22.14
C ALA A 97 -8.29 -19.98 -23.07
N ALA A 98 -7.18 -19.47 -22.54
CA ALA A 98 -5.98 -19.18 -23.33
C ALA A 98 -5.34 -20.45 -23.94
N ARG A 99 -5.43 -21.60 -23.25
CA ARG A 99 -4.96 -22.89 -23.80
C ARG A 99 -5.86 -23.41 -24.91
N GLU A 100 -7.17 -23.24 -24.78
CA GLU A 100 -8.15 -23.66 -25.80
C GLU A 100 -7.97 -22.87 -27.10
N VAL A 101 -7.75 -21.56 -27.01
CA VAL A 101 -7.44 -20.70 -28.17
C VAL A 101 -6.11 -21.06 -28.82
N ALA A 102 -5.11 -21.49 -28.05
CA ALA A 102 -3.81 -21.89 -28.60
C ALA A 102 -3.82 -23.26 -29.28
N ASN A 103 -4.82 -24.11 -28.98
CA ASN A 103 -4.92 -25.48 -29.46
C ASN A 103 -6.01 -25.68 -30.54
N GLY A 104 -6.74 -24.62 -30.91
CA GLY A 104 -7.74 -24.59 -31.99
C GLY A 104 -7.28 -23.77 -33.17
#